data_AF-A0A3B9G541-F1
#
_entry.id   AF-A0A3B9G541-F1
#
_cell.length_a   1.000
_cell.length_b   1.000
_cell.length_c   1.000
_cell.angle_alpha   90.00
_cell.angle_beta   90.00
_cell.angle_gamma   90.00
#
_symmetry.space_group_name_H-M   'P 1'
#
loop_
_entity.id
_entity.type
_entity.pdbx_description
1 polymer ?
#
loop_
_entity_poly.entity_id
_entity_poly.type
_entity_poly.pdbx_seq_one_letter_code
_entity_poly.pdbx_strand_id
1 'polypeptide(L)'
;MAIGNKSRAEIVKVYDEIIANGLQETEDQFRASLNDVVRLVELEKSYSTNRKLDIYELLTQISNCTPKERERYGRKIRRLLK
;
A
#
# COMPACT_ATOMS: atom_id res chain seq x y z
N MET A 1 11.81 11.71 1.26
CA MET A 1 10.62 12.59 1.17
C MET A 1 9.97 12.66 2.55
N ALA A 2 9.55 13.84 3.01
CA ALA A 2 8.75 13.92 4.23
C ALA A 2 7.34 13.38 3.92
N ILE A 3 6.93 12.32 4.62
CA ILE A 3 5.60 11.72 4.45
C ILE A 3 4.61 12.58 5.24
N GLY A 4 4.02 13.57 4.58
CA GLY A 4 2.97 14.42 5.13
C GLY A 4 1.60 13.75 5.12
N ASN A 5 0.63 14.37 5.77
CA ASN A 5 -0.75 13.91 5.75
C ASN A 5 -1.31 14.02 4.33
N LYS A 6 -1.72 12.89 3.73
CA LYS A 6 -2.27 12.81 2.37
C LYS A 6 -3.74 12.42 2.42
N SER A 7 -4.53 12.98 1.52
CA SER A 7 -5.90 12.53 1.28
C SER A 7 -5.92 11.10 0.75
N ARG A 8 -7.03 10.38 0.94
CA ARG A 8 -7.18 9.01 0.41
C ARG A 8 -6.87 8.90 -1.08
N ALA A 9 -7.30 9.87 -1.88
CA ALA A 9 -7.03 9.90 -3.31
C ALA A 9 -5.53 9.98 -3.63
N GLU A 10 -4.77 10.74 -2.83
CA GLU A 10 -3.31 10.81 -2.98
C GLU A 10 -2.62 9.52 -2.50
N ILE A 11 -3.13 8.88 -1.45
CA ILE A 11 -2.62 7.57 -1.00
C ILE A 11 -2.83 6.51 -2.09
N VAL A 12 -3.99 6.51 -2.75
CA VAL A 12 -4.26 5.62 -3.90
C VAL A 12 -3.27 5.88 -5.05
N LYS A 13 -2.94 7.15 -5.34
CA LYS A 13 -1.96 7.47 -6.38
C LYS A 13 -0.56 6.93 -6.05
N VAL A 14 -0.08 7.20 -4.83
CA VAL A 14 1.21 6.68 -4.35
C VAL A 14 1.23 5.16 -4.39
N TYR A 15 0.12 4.52 -3.98
CA TYR A 15 -0.01 3.08 -4.04
C TYR A 15 0.03 2.53 -5.48
N ASP A 16 -0.70 3.15 -6.41
CA ASP A 16 -0.73 2.74 -7.82
C ASP A 16 0.68 2.86 -8.45
N GLU A 17 1.45 3.90 -8.09
CA GLU A 17 2.86 4.08 -8.49
C GLU A 17 3.77 2.97 -7.94
N ILE A 18 3.64 2.64 -6.65
CA ILE A 18 4.43 1.58 -6.01
C ILE A 18 4.16 0.22 -6.65
N ILE A 19 2.89 -0.09 -6.96
CA ILE A 19 2.54 -1.35 -7.62
C ILE A 19 3.08 -1.43 -9.05
N ALA A 20 3.07 -0.30 -9.78
CA ALA A 20 3.66 -0.24 -11.12
C ALA A 20 5.18 -0.45 -11.08
N ASN A 21 5.88 0.20 -10.15
CA ASN A 21 7.33 0.10 -9.99
C ASN A 21 7.77 -1.26 -9.42
N GLY A 22 6.94 -1.86 -8.56
CA GLY A 22 7.18 -3.17 -7.94
C GLY A 22 7.32 -4.34 -8.92
N LEU A 23 7.05 -4.13 -10.22
CA LEU A 23 7.34 -5.10 -11.28
C LEU A 23 8.83 -5.12 -11.68
N GLN A 24 9.56 -4.04 -11.41
CA GLN A 24 10.96 -3.83 -11.80
C GLN A 24 11.91 -3.72 -10.59
N GLU A 25 11.37 -3.49 -9.40
CA GLU A 25 12.10 -3.42 -8.13
C GLU A 25 12.50 -4.80 -7.60
N THR A 26 13.57 -4.84 -6.81
CA THR A 26 13.89 -6.01 -5.97
C THR A 26 12.85 -6.16 -4.85
N GLU A 27 12.76 -7.34 -4.24
CA GLU A 27 11.87 -7.58 -3.09
C GLU A 27 12.08 -6.57 -1.95
N ASP A 28 13.34 -6.23 -1.65
CA ASP A 28 13.68 -5.29 -0.58
C ASP A 28 13.25 -3.86 -0.91
N GLN A 29 13.42 -3.45 -2.16
CA GLN A 29 12.94 -2.15 -2.64
C GLN A 29 11.42 -2.09 -2.58
N PHE A 30 10.73 -3.11 -3.07
CA PHE A 30 9.28 -3.18 -3.04
C PHE A 30 8.73 -3.13 -1.59
N ARG A 31 9.36 -3.85 -0.67
CA ARG A 31 9.02 -3.81 0.77
C ARG A 31 9.24 -2.44 1.38
N ALA A 32 10.35 -1.78 1.03
CA ALA A 32 10.62 -0.42 1.48
C ALA A 32 9.55 0.56 0.97
N SER A 33 9.18 0.46 -0.31
CA SER A 33 8.11 1.26 -0.92
C SER A 33 6.76 1.05 -0.24
N LEU A 34 6.39 -0.20 0.09
CA LEU A 34 5.13 -0.49 0.80
C LEU A 34 5.06 0.14 2.20
N ASN A 35 6.19 0.33 2.90
CA ASN A 35 6.21 0.99 4.20
C ASN A 35 5.75 2.46 4.13
N ASP A 36 5.92 3.12 2.98
CA ASP A 36 5.40 4.47 2.79
C ASP A 36 3.87 4.48 2.77
N VAL A 37 3.25 3.45 2.19
CA VAL A 37 1.78 3.28 2.20
C VAL A 37 1.29 3.03 3.63
N VAL A 38 2.00 2.23 4.42
CA VAL A 38 1.67 1.98 5.83
C VAL A 38 1.63 3.30 6.61
N ARG A 39 2.68 4.11 6.49
CA ARG A 39 2.77 5.42 7.18
C ARG A 39 1.67 6.37 6.73
N LEU A 40 1.36 6.39 5.44
CA LEU A 40 0.28 7.22 4.90
C LEU A 40 -1.09 6.80 5.45
N VAL A 41 -1.38 5.51 5.53
CA VAL A 41 -2.62 4.96 6.10
C VAL A 41 -2.71 5.21 7.60
N GLU A 42 -1.58 5.16 8.31
CA GLU A 42 -1.50 5.46 9.74
C GLU A 42 -1.91 6.92 10.01
N LEU A 43 -1.36 7.86 9.24
CA LEU A 43 -1.61 9.30 9.38
C LEU A 43 -3.01 9.73 8.91
N GLU A 44 -3.60 8.99 7.98
CA GLU A 44 -4.94 9.26 7.47
C GLU A 44 -6.00 8.95 8.55
N LYS A 45 -6.76 9.98 8.95
CA LYS A 45 -7.67 9.90 10.10
C LYS A 45 -9.09 9.44 9.77
N SER A 46 -9.48 9.46 8.51
CA SER A 46 -10.84 9.11 8.10
C SER A 46 -11.06 7.60 7.96
N TYR A 47 -10.00 6.79 7.86
CA TYR A 47 -10.12 5.34 7.97
C TYR A 47 -10.48 4.93 9.41
N SER A 48 -11.50 4.08 9.53
CA SER A 48 -11.79 3.39 10.79
C SER A 48 -10.66 2.42 11.15
N THR A 49 -10.53 2.09 12.44
CA THR A 49 -9.54 1.13 12.93
C THR A 49 -9.62 -0.20 12.18
N ASN A 50 -10.82 -0.76 12.02
CA ASN A 50 -11.03 -2.01 11.28
C ASN A 50 -10.56 -1.90 9.83
N ARG A 51 -10.85 -0.77 9.17
CA ARG A 51 -10.39 -0.54 7.80
C ARG A 51 -8.86 -0.47 7.71
N LYS A 52 -8.18 0.14 8.68
CA LYS A 52 -6.72 0.15 8.76
C LYS A 52 -6.15 -1.25 8.95
N LEU A 53 -6.76 -2.06 9.84
CA LEU A 53 -6.34 -3.44 10.07
C LEU A 53 -6.45 -4.29 8.80
N ASP A 54 -7.56 -4.19 8.06
CA ASP A 54 -7.75 -4.89 6.78
C ASP A 54 -6.69 -4.48 5.75
N ILE A 55 -6.35 -3.19 5.69
CA ILE A 55 -5.30 -2.68 4.80
C ILE A 55 -3.93 -3.26 5.21
N TYR A 56 -3.59 -3.23 6.50
CA TYR A 56 -2.32 -3.73 7.00
C TYR A 56 -2.15 -5.23 6.76
N GLU A 57 -3.20 -6.02 6.99
CA GLU A 57 -3.19 -7.45 6.71
C GLU A 57 -2.86 -7.72 5.24
N LEU A 58 -3.52 -7.02 4.31
CA LEU A 58 -3.25 -7.19 2.89
C LEU A 58 -1.86 -6.66 2.48
N LEU A 59 -1.36 -5.58 3.10
CA LEU A 59 -0.01 -5.08 2.87
C LEU A 59 1.05 -6.09 3.34
N THR A 60 0.80 -6.84 4.41
CA THR A 60 1.66 -7.97 4.84
C THR A 60 1.58 -9.14 3.88
N GLN A 61 0.40 -9.44 3.31
CA GLN A 61 0.26 -10.52 2.32
C GLN A 61 0.99 -10.18 1.01
N ILE A 62 0.86 -8.95 0.50
CA ILE A 62 1.48 -8.56 -0.77
C ILE A 62 3.02 -8.50 -0.67
N SER A 63 3.57 -8.16 0.51
CA SER A 63 5.03 -8.11 0.74
C SER A 63 5.70 -9.49 0.85
N ASN A 64 4.90 -10.55 1.00
CA ASN A 64 5.36 -11.95 1.10
C ASN A 64 4.84 -12.84 -0.02
N CYS A 65 4.15 -12.29 -1.02
CA CYS A 65 3.64 -13.05 -2.15
C CYS A 65 4.59 -13.03 -3.35
N THR A 66 4.42 -13.98 -4.25
CA THR A 66 5.17 -13.99 -5.51
C THR A 66 4.73 -12.81 -6.40
N PRO A 67 5.57 -12.30 -7.31
CA PRO A 67 5.19 -11.22 -8.23
C PRO A 67 3.90 -11.49 -9.02
N LYS A 68 3.61 -12.75 -9.34
CA LYS A 68 2.38 -13.19 -10.03
C LYS A 68 1.11 -12.95 -9.21
N GLU A 69 1.21 -12.99 -7.88
CA GLU A 69 0.08 -12.82 -6.96
C GLU A 69 -0.12 -11.36 -6.54
N ARG A 70 0.88 -10.50 -6.74
CA ARG A 70 0.82 -9.08 -6.38
C ARG A 70 -0.37 -8.36 -7.01
N GLU A 71 -0.75 -8.71 -8.24
CA GLU A 71 -1.91 -8.10 -8.89
C GLU A 71 -3.24 -8.39 -8.16
N ARG A 72 -3.38 -9.61 -7.61
CA ARG A 72 -4.58 -10.02 -6.87
C ARG A 72 -4.71 -9.25 -5.56
N TYR A 73 -3.64 -9.19 -4.77
CA TYR A 73 -3.61 -8.41 -3.52
C TYR A 73 -3.67 -6.91 -3.80
N GLY A 74 -3.00 -6.47 -4.87
CA GLY A 74 -2.97 -5.12 -5.41
C GLY A 74 -4.36 -4.52 -5.56
N ARG A 75 -5.21 -5.23 -6.29
CA ARG A 75 -6.61 -4.82 -6.52
C ARG A 75 -7.44 -4.76 -5.24
N LYS A 76 -7.18 -5.63 -4.26
CA LYS A 76 -7.89 -5.63 -2.97
C LYS A 76 -7.50 -4.42 -2.13
N ILE A 77 -6.20 -4.17 -1.96
CA ILE A 77 -5.68 -3.02 -1.20
C ILE A 77 -6.19 -1.72 -1.81
N ARG A 78 -6.09 -1.58 -3.13
CA ARG A 78 -6.58 -0.40 -3.85
C ARG A 78 -8.06 -0.09 -3.59
N ARG A 79 -8.91 -1.10 -3.42
CA ARG A 79 -10.33 -0.91 -3.06
C ARG A 79 -10.49 -0.45 -1.61
N LEU A 80 -9.60 -0.89 -0.72
CA LEU A 80 -9.63 -0.47 0.68
C LEU A 80 -9.16 0.97 0.88
N LEU A 81 -8.23 1.43 0.02
CA LEU A 81 -7.67 2.78 0.04
C LEU A 81 -8.60 3.86 -0.54
N LYS A 82 -9.74 3.49 -1.12
CA LYS A 82 -10.81 4.43 -1.50
C LYS A 82 -11.76 4.62 -0.31
#